data_AF-D6YSE7-F1
#
_entry.id   AF-D6YSE7-F1
#
_cell.length_a   1.000
_cell.length_b   1.000
_cell.length_c   1.000
_cell.angle_alpha   90.00
_cell.angle_beta   90.00
_cell.angle_gamma   90.00
#
_symmetry.space_group_name_H-M   'P 1'
#
loop_
_entity.id
_entity.type
_entity.pdbx_description
1 polymer ?
#
loop_
_entity_poly.entity_id
_entity_poly.type
_entity_poly.pdbx_seq_one_letter_code
_entity_poly.pdbx_strand_id
1 'polypeptide(L)'
;MESEKNSPNVASAVPEEKKPLQKNGNEQERKAARTTKISDIQRMNIDQLNQLGKQLGIKHTGSLTKSQMVFEIVKSISENPNEILYGEGVLEILPDGFGFLRSTNYNYLPSAEDIYVSPAQIRRFDLKKGDTVKGTIRPPKEKEKFFALLRVDTINDQTPDQARERIHFENLTPLYPDERLVMETASEKLSTRVLDLAAPIGKGQRGLIVAPPRTGKTIILQNIANAIATNNKEITLIVLLIDERPEEVTDMQRIVKGEVISSTFDEPPERHVQVAEMAIEKARRLVEHGRDVVILLDSITRLARAYNTVQPHSGKILTGGIDANALHKPKRFFGAARNIEQGGSLTIIATALIETGSRMDEVIFEEFKGTGNMELVLDRRLADRRLYPAIDLIKSGTRKEELLYHPSELEKIYLLRQAVADLTSVDAMNLLLGRLKKTKQNVEFLLSMKD
;
A
#
# COMPACT_ATOMS: atom_id res chain seq x y z
N MET A 1 -55.73 32.16 -53.78
CA MET A 1 -56.77 33.18 -53.53
C MET A 1 -56.28 33.98 -52.32
N GLU A 2 -55.36 34.93 -52.55
CA GLU A 2 -55.63 36.35 -52.90
C GLU A 2 -56.14 37.11 -51.66
N SER A 3 -55.27 37.88 -50.97
CA SER A 3 -54.92 39.32 -51.18
C SER A 3 -56.08 40.25 -50.81
N GLU A 4 -55.93 41.26 -49.94
CA GLU A 4 -55.26 42.56 -50.19
C GLU A 4 -55.07 43.33 -48.85
N LYS A 5 -53.87 43.86 -48.54
CA LYS A 5 -53.34 45.24 -48.77
C LYS A 5 -54.09 46.38 -48.05
N ASN A 6 -53.39 47.07 -47.13
CA ASN A 6 -52.81 48.40 -47.41
C ASN A 6 -51.96 48.97 -46.25
N SER A 7 -50.82 49.52 -46.61
CA SER A 7 -49.98 50.45 -45.83
C SER A 7 -50.34 51.92 -46.20
N PRO A 8 -49.85 52.96 -45.49
CA PRO A 8 -48.50 53.46 -45.78
C PRO A 8 -47.68 54.06 -44.60
N ASN A 9 -46.36 54.15 -44.87
CA ASN A 9 -45.25 54.94 -44.28
C ASN A 9 -45.60 56.32 -43.67
N VAL A 10 -44.80 56.95 -42.80
CA VAL A 10 -43.45 57.53 -43.05
C VAL A 10 -42.75 57.95 -41.72
N ALA A 11 -41.43 57.63 -41.60
CA ALA A 11 -40.27 58.31 -40.96
C ALA A 11 -40.37 58.95 -39.55
N SER A 12 -39.35 59.13 -38.69
CA SER A 12 -37.94 58.76 -38.50
C SER A 12 -37.46 59.62 -37.30
N ALA A 13 -36.81 59.07 -36.27
CA ALA A 13 -35.97 59.86 -35.35
C ALA A 13 -35.03 59.00 -34.47
N VAL A 14 -33.73 59.24 -34.71
CA VAL A 14 -32.47 59.03 -33.98
C VAL A 14 -32.52 58.61 -32.48
N PRO A 15 -31.62 57.71 -31.99
CA PRO A 15 -31.52 57.32 -30.59
C PRO A 15 -30.63 58.25 -29.73
N GLU A 16 -31.11 58.59 -28.53
CA GLU A 16 -30.42 59.38 -27.51
C GLU A 16 -29.24 58.66 -26.82
N GLU A 17 -28.15 59.41 -26.62
CA GLU A 17 -26.97 59.05 -25.84
C GLU A 17 -27.29 58.82 -24.35
N LYS A 18 -26.93 57.63 -23.82
CA LYS A 18 -26.88 57.38 -22.37
C LYS A 18 -25.46 57.55 -21.85
N LYS A 19 -25.29 58.52 -20.94
CA LYS A 19 -24.06 58.80 -20.18
C LYS A 19 -23.57 57.60 -19.36
N PRO A 20 -22.25 57.51 -19.05
CA PRO A 20 -21.67 56.35 -18.40
C PRO A 20 -22.00 56.31 -16.90
N LEU A 21 -22.46 55.16 -16.42
CA LEU A 21 -22.59 54.86 -15.00
C LEU A 21 -21.19 54.78 -14.35
N GLN A 22 -20.98 55.60 -13.33
CA GLN A 22 -19.81 55.62 -12.47
C GLN A 22 -19.57 54.25 -11.84
N LYS A 23 -18.37 53.70 -12.09
CA LYS A 23 -17.82 52.56 -11.33
C LYS A 23 -17.47 53.04 -9.92
N ASN A 24 -18.35 52.80 -8.96
CA ASN A 24 -17.98 52.85 -7.55
C ASN A 24 -17.17 51.60 -7.22
N GLY A 25 -15.89 51.81 -6.94
CA GLY A 25 -14.96 50.81 -6.47
C GLY A 25 -15.38 50.23 -5.12
N ASN A 26 -15.45 48.91 -5.07
CA ASN A 26 -15.22 48.09 -3.88
C ASN A 26 -14.76 46.70 -4.36
N GLU A 27 -13.74 46.68 -5.21
CA GLU A 27 -12.86 45.52 -5.33
C GLU A 27 -11.85 45.63 -4.19
N GLN A 28 -12.29 45.33 -2.96
CA GLN A 28 -11.35 44.86 -1.96
C GLN A 28 -10.74 43.58 -2.52
N GLU A 29 -9.45 43.64 -2.82
CA GLU A 29 -8.60 42.49 -3.14
C GLU A 29 -8.92 41.34 -2.17
N ARG A 30 -9.70 40.36 -2.63
CA ARG A 30 -9.76 39.04 -1.97
C ARG A 30 -8.37 38.44 -2.17
N LYS A 31 -7.45 38.72 -1.25
CA LYS A 31 -6.20 37.95 -1.13
C LYS A 31 -6.60 36.48 -1.16
N ALA A 32 -6.14 35.74 -2.17
CA ALA A 32 -6.46 34.33 -2.33
C ALA A 32 -6.14 33.62 -1.00
N ALA A 33 -7.13 32.91 -0.45
CA ALA A 33 -6.95 32.17 0.79
C ALA A 33 -5.79 31.18 0.61
N ARG A 34 -4.79 31.26 1.47
CA ARG A 34 -3.61 30.39 1.39
C ARG A 34 -4.00 29.04 1.98
N THR A 35 -3.71 27.96 1.27
CA THR A 35 -4.01 26.61 1.74
C THR A 35 -2.75 25.98 2.31
N THR A 36 -2.80 25.58 3.58
CA THR A 36 -1.73 24.83 4.24
C THR A 36 -2.16 23.38 4.41
N LYS A 37 -1.39 22.45 3.84
CA LYS A 37 -1.59 21.01 4.03
C LYS A 37 -0.78 20.54 5.23
N ILE A 38 -1.43 19.85 6.18
CA ILE A 38 -0.72 19.27 7.33
C ILE A 38 0.36 18.29 6.86
N SER A 39 0.10 17.50 5.82
CA SER A 39 1.03 16.48 5.34
C SER A 39 2.35 17.06 4.80
N ASP A 40 2.34 18.29 4.27
CA ASP A 40 3.56 18.99 3.85
C ASP A 40 4.45 19.34 5.05
N ILE A 41 3.84 19.73 6.18
CA ILE A 41 4.55 20.03 7.43
C ILE A 41 5.07 18.74 8.08
N GLN A 42 4.30 17.65 8.06
CA GLN A 42 4.72 16.35 8.61
C GLN A 42 5.98 15.79 7.91
N ARG A 43 6.14 16.05 6.61
CA ARG A 43 7.30 15.62 5.81
C ARG A 43 8.58 16.39 6.11
N MET A 44 8.49 17.54 6.77
CA MET A 44 9.66 18.31 7.15
C MET A 44 10.54 17.54 8.14
N ASN A 45 11.86 17.71 8.03
CA ASN A 45 12.80 17.21 9.01
C ASN A 45 12.80 18.10 10.28
N ILE A 46 13.47 17.65 11.34
CA ILE A 46 13.45 18.34 12.63
C ILE A 46 14.07 19.75 12.56
N ASP A 47 15.07 19.95 11.72
CA ASP A 47 15.73 21.25 11.54
C ASP A 47 14.81 22.26 10.84
N GLN A 48 14.11 21.82 9.80
CA GLN A 48 13.10 22.60 9.08
C GLN A 48 11.94 22.98 10.00
N LEU A 49 11.43 22.03 10.80
CA LEU A 49 10.37 22.31 11.77
C LEU A 49 10.81 23.31 12.83
N ASN A 50 12.05 23.19 13.33
CA ASN A 50 12.61 24.16 14.27
C ASN A 50 12.76 25.57 13.67
N GLN A 51 13.20 25.67 12.42
CA GLN A 51 13.29 26.96 11.72
C GLN A 51 11.90 27.59 11.53
N LEU A 52 10.92 26.80 11.08
CA LEU A 52 9.54 27.25 10.89
C LEU A 52 8.90 27.67 12.23
N GLY A 53 9.10 26.89 13.29
CA GLY A 53 8.61 27.21 14.62
C GLY A 53 9.19 28.53 15.16
N LYS A 54 10.49 28.79 14.92
CA LYS A 54 11.12 30.08 15.26
C LYS A 54 10.53 31.25 14.47
N GLN A 55 10.27 31.08 13.17
CA GLN A 55 9.65 32.11 12.33
C GLN A 55 8.24 32.47 12.80
N LEU A 56 7.50 31.48 13.32
CA LEU A 56 6.16 31.66 13.88
C LEU A 56 6.17 32.11 15.36
N GLY A 57 7.33 32.29 15.98
CA GLY A 57 7.45 32.74 17.36
C GLY A 57 7.11 31.69 18.42
N ILE A 58 7.09 30.40 18.07
CA ILE A 58 6.80 29.29 18.98
C ILE A 58 7.99 29.10 19.93
N LYS A 59 7.74 29.22 21.24
CA LYS A 59 8.76 29.05 22.29
C LYS A 59 8.89 27.56 22.68
N HIS A 60 10.07 27.18 23.17
CA HIS A 60 10.35 25.84 23.70
C HIS A 60 10.17 24.66 22.72
N THR A 61 10.44 24.85 21.42
CA THR A 61 10.35 23.76 20.43
C THR A 61 11.26 22.57 20.75
N GLY A 62 12.40 22.79 21.41
CA GLY A 62 13.39 21.75 21.72
C GLY A 62 12.94 20.64 22.66
N SER A 63 11.89 20.84 23.46
CA SER A 63 11.34 19.81 24.37
C SER A 63 10.16 19.02 23.78
N LEU A 64 9.67 19.43 22.61
CA LEU A 64 8.51 18.81 21.96
C LEU A 64 8.95 17.62 21.13
N THR A 65 8.13 16.57 21.09
CA THR A 65 8.26 15.52 20.09
C THR A 65 7.99 16.11 18.69
N LYS A 66 8.46 15.43 17.62
CA LYS A 66 8.21 15.87 16.24
C LYS A 66 6.70 16.13 15.99
N SER A 67 5.85 15.20 16.43
CA SER A 67 4.39 15.30 16.30
C SER A 67 3.81 16.51 17.05
N GLN A 68 4.25 16.74 18.30
CA GLN A 68 3.83 17.93 19.07
C GLN A 68 4.30 19.24 18.41
N MET A 69 5.48 19.25 17.81
CA MET A 69 6.00 20.41 17.08
C MET A 69 5.15 20.71 15.83
N VAL A 70 4.78 19.67 15.06
CA VAL A 70 3.86 19.82 13.92
C VAL A 70 2.52 20.38 14.39
N PHE A 71 1.96 19.85 15.49
CA PHE A 71 0.70 20.34 16.05
C PHE A 71 0.75 21.84 16.37
N GLU A 72 1.77 22.30 17.12
CA GLU A 72 1.89 23.71 17.49
C GLU A 72 2.12 24.63 16.29
N ILE A 73 2.91 24.18 15.30
CA ILE A 73 3.13 24.92 14.04
C ILE A 73 1.81 25.09 13.28
N VAL A 74 1.08 24.00 13.06
CA VAL A 74 -0.19 24.03 12.32
C VAL A 74 -1.22 24.87 13.07
N LYS A 75 -1.26 24.77 14.40
CA LYS A 75 -2.14 25.58 15.25
C LYS A 75 -1.81 27.07 15.13
N SER A 76 -0.54 27.45 15.20
CA SER A 76 -0.12 28.85 15.04
C SER A 76 -0.45 29.38 13.63
N ILE A 77 -0.23 28.58 12.58
CA ILE A 77 -0.61 28.94 11.21
C ILE A 77 -2.12 29.19 11.09
N SER A 78 -2.93 28.41 11.80
CA SER A 78 -4.40 28.50 11.79
C SER A 78 -4.97 29.75 12.46
N GLU A 79 -4.17 30.51 13.21
CA GLU A 79 -4.58 31.79 13.80
C GLU A 79 -4.76 32.88 12.74
N ASN A 80 -4.17 32.70 11.54
CA ASN A 80 -4.39 33.59 10.41
C ASN A 80 -5.76 33.29 9.75
N PRO A 81 -6.72 34.24 9.75
CA PRO A 81 -8.07 34.00 9.24
C PRO A 81 -8.12 33.78 7.72
N ASN A 82 -7.06 34.13 6.97
CA ASN A 82 -6.95 33.89 5.53
C ASN A 82 -6.36 32.52 5.19
N GLU A 83 -6.03 31.71 6.19
CA GLU A 83 -5.43 30.40 6.01
C GLU A 83 -6.50 29.29 6.08
N ILE A 84 -6.50 28.42 5.08
CA ILE A 84 -7.34 27.22 5.04
C ILE A 84 -6.45 26.03 5.34
N LEU A 85 -6.76 25.33 6.44
CA LEU A 85 -6.09 24.08 6.75
C LEU A 85 -6.69 22.92 5.96
N TYR A 86 -5.82 22.12 5.38
CA TYR A 86 -6.18 20.92 4.63
C TYR A 86 -5.49 19.70 5.24
N GLY A 87 -6.26 18.66 5.50
CA GLY A 87 -5.80 17.42 6.12
C GLY A 87 -6.00 16.23 5.22
N GLU A 88 -5.12 15.25 5.36
CA GLU A 88 -5.27 13.92 4.78
C GLU A 88 -4.82 12.85 5.78
N GLY A 89 -5.45 11.69 5.73
CA GLY A 89 -5.01 10.54 6.49
C GLY A 89 -5.94 9.34 6.32
N VAL A 90 -5.53 8.21 6.88
CA VAL A 90 -6.25 6.95 6.81
C VAL A 90 -7.11 6.78 8.06
N LEU A 91 -8.41 6.60 7.88
CA LEU A 91 -9.36 6.54 8.97
C LEU A 91 -9.16 5.27 9.82
N GLU A 92 -8.94 5.47 11.11
CA GLU A 92 -9.11 4.45 12.15
C GLU A 92 -10.38 4.79 12.93
N ILE A 93 -11.31 3.83 13.03
CA ILE A 93 -12.53 3.96 13.83
C ILE A 93 -12.30 3.24 15.16
N LEU A 94 -12.53 3.95 16.26
CA LEU A 94 -12.40 3.42 17.62
C LEU A 94 -13.73 2.78 18.09
N PRO A 95 -13.71 1.94 19.15
CA PRO A 95 -14.91 1.24 19.63
C PRO A 95 -16.11 2.14 19.95
N ASP A 96 -15.85 3.38 20.40
CA ASP A 96 -16.88 4.37 20.71
C ASP A 96 -17.53 5.02 19.46
N GLY A 97 -17.11 4.61 18.25
CA GLY A 97 -17.71 4.98 16.96
C GLY A 97 -17.23 6.31 16.38
N PHE A 98 -16.36 7.05 17.07
CA PHE A 98 -15.59 8.15 16.46
C PHE A 98 -14.27 7.62 15.89
N GLY A 99 -13.58 8.43 15.10
CA GLY A 99 -12.32 8.02 14.49
C GLY A 99 -11.27 9.12 14.41
N PHE A 100 -10.09 8.71 13.98
CA PHE A 100 -8.96 9.59 13.69
C PHE A 100 -8.39 9.28 12.31
N LEU A 101 -8.03 10.32 11.56
CA LEU A 101 -7.22 10.16 10.36
C LEU A 101 -5.76 10.04 10.78
N ARG A 102 -5.22 8.83 10.66
CA ARG A 102 -3.83 8.52 10.97
C ARG A 102 -2.94 8.85 9.80
N SER A 103 -1.78 9.44 10.07
CA SER A 103 -0.82 9.79 9.04
C SER A 103 0.05 8.60 8.62
N THR A 104 0.25 8.45 7.31
CA THR A 104 1.21 7.47 6.75
C THR A 104 2.64 7.80 7.13
N ASN A 105 2.97 9.09 7.33
CA ASN A 105 4.32 9.55 7.69
C ASN A 105 4.76 9.05 9.08
N TYR A 106 3.81 8.63 9.92
CA TYR A 106 4.05 8.10 11.26
C TYR A 106 3.66 6.61 11.36
N ASN A 107 3.64 5.87 10.24
CA ASN A 107 3.25 4.45 10.22
C ASN A 107 1.88 4.18 10.86
N TYR A 108 0.94 5.11 10.75
CA TYR A 108 -0.37 5.05 11.42
C TYR A 108 -0.31 5.08 12.96
N LEU A 109 0.77 5.58 13.56
CA LEU A 109 0.83 5.80 15.00
C LEU A 109 -0.13 6.92 15.43
N PRO A 110 -0.77 6.77 16.61
CA PRO A 110 -1.44 7.88 17.25
C PRO A 110 -0.49 9.06 17.44
N SER A 111 -0.87 10.20 16.89
CA SER A 111 -0.06 11.42 16.86
C SER A 111 -0.88 12.61 17.38
N ALA A 112 -0.20 13.62 17.93
CA ALA A 112 -0.85 14.80 18.50
C ALA A 112 -1.66 15.59 17.46
N GLU A 113 -1.22 15.60 16.21
CA GLU A 113 -1.85 16.28 15.08
C GLU A 113 -2.91 15.45 14.33
N ASP A 114 -3.27 14.27 14.84
CA ASP A 114 -4.30 13.45 14.22
C ASP A 114 -5.64 14.18 14.12
N ILE A 115 -6.36 13.93 13.03
CA ILE A 115 -7.58 14.64 12.70
C ILE A 115 -8.77 13.83 13.20
N TYR A 116 -9.50 14.36 14.17
CA TYR A 116 -10.74 13.81 14.68
C TYR A 116 -11.82 13.79 13.60
N VAL A 117 -12.52 12.65 13.50
CA VAL A 117 -13.68 12.44 12.65
C VAL A 117 -14.87 12.04 13.52
N SER A 118 -15.94 12.81 13.43
CA SER A 118 -17.13 12.58 14.25
C SER A 118 -17.92 11.35 13.80
N PRO A 119 -18.65 10.66 14.70
CA PRO A 119 -19.56 9.58 14.32
C PRO A 119 -20.59 10.01 13.28
N ALA A 120 -21.03 11.27 13.32
CA ALA A 120 -21.96 11.83 12.35
C ALA A 120 -21.36 11.88 10.94
N GLN A 121 -20.09 12.28 10.80
CA GLN A 121 -19.40 12.27 9.50
C GLN A 121 -19.16 10.85 9.00
N ILE A 122 -18.74 9.93 9.88
CA ILE A 122 -18.55 8.51 9.55
C ILE A 122 -19.84 7.92 8.99
N ARG A 123 -20.97 8.10 9.68
CA ARG A 123 -22.28 7.62 9.22
C ARG A 123 -22.74 8.33 7.94
N ARG A 124 -22.58 9.65 7.87
CA ARG A 124 -23.03 10.43 6.71
C ARG A 124 -22.35 9.98 5.43
N PHE A 125 -21.05 9.70 5.46
CA PHE A 125 -20.27 9.37 4.27
C PHE A 125 -19.99 7.87 4.10
N ASP A 126 -20.63 7.02 4.93
CA ASP A 126 -20.37 5.56 4.99
C ASP A 126 -18.86 5.23 5.06
N LEU A 127 -18.14 5.97 5.90
CA LEU A 127 -16.70 5.79 6.07
C LEU A 127 -16.42 4.50 6.84
N LYS A 128 -15.36 3.81 6.43
CA LYS A 128 -14.87 2.59 7.06
C LYS A 128 -13.39 2.72 7.44
N LYS A 129 -12.95 1.88 8.38
CA LYS A 129 -11.52 1.74 8.72
C LYS A 129 -10.72 1.51 7.41
N GLY A 130 -9.61 2.21 7.27
CA GLY A 130 -8.78 2.16 6.07
C GLY A 130 -9.10 3.21 4.99
N ASP A 131 -10.21 3.95 5.10
CA ASP A 131 -10.53 4.97 4.11
C ASP A 131 -9.54 6.12 4.17
N THR A 132 -8.91 6.46 3.04
CA THR A 132 -8.07 7.64 2.92
C THR A 132 -8.97 8.85 2.70
N VAL A 133 -9.11 9.69 3.71
CA VAL A 133 -9.99 10.86 3.69
C VAL A 133 -9.14 12.12 3.54
N LYS A 134 -9.54 12.98 2.61
CA LYS A 134 -8.94 14.31 2.43
C LYS A 134 -10.01 15.38 2.55
N GLY A 135 -9.64 16.50 3.15
CA GLY A 135 -10.58 17.60 3.27
C GLY A 135 -10.11 18.75 4.13
N THR A 136 -10.98 19.74 4.24
CA THR A 136 -10.74 20.92 5.06
C THR A 136 -10.89 20.56 6.54
N ILE A 137 -9.96 21.03 7.36
CA ILE A 137 -9.93 20.79 8.81
C ILE A 137 -9.96 22.11 9.57
N ARG A 138 -10.17 22.03 10.88
CA ARG A 138 -10.11 23.18 11.78
C ARG A 138 -9.27 22.87 13.02
N PRO A 139 -8.63 23.88 13.63
CA PRO A 139 -7.96 23.70 14.91
C PRO A 139 -8.94 23.32 16.03
N PRO A 140 -8.45 22.70 17.11
CA PRO A 140 -9.24 22.44 18.31
C PRO A 140 -9.77 23.74 18.92
N LYS A 141 -11.03 23.73 19.38
CA LYS A 141 -11.59 24.76 20.26
C LYS A 141 -11.03 24.62 21.68
N GLU A 142 -11.29 25.58 22.58
CA GLU A 142 -10.76 25.60 23.96
C GLU A 142 -10.96 24.29 24.76
N LYS A 143 -12.03 23.53 24.50
CA LYS A 143 -12.34 22.25 25.18
C LYS A 143 -11.91 21.01 24.39
N GLU A 144 -11.38 21.17 23.20
CA GLU A 144 -10.98 20.09 22.29
C GLU A 144 -9.45 19.93 22.31
N LYS A 145 -8.96 18.71 22.05
CA LYS A 145 -7.53 18.40 22.04
C LYS A 145 -6.94 18.21 20.63
N PHE A 146 -7.78 17.93 19.65
CA PHE A 146 -7.35 17.48 18.33
C PHE A 146 -7.89 18.40 17.23
N PHE A 147 -7.20 18.44 16.10
CA PHE A 147 -7.77 18.98 14.87
C PHE A 147 -9.05 18.21 14.53
N ALA A 148 -10.05 18.87 13.95
CA ALA A 148 -11.30 18.23 13.58
C ALA A 148 -11.56 18.40 12.08
N LEU A 149 -12.05 17.34 11.44
CA LEU A 149 -12.47 17.39 10.05
C LEU A 149 -13.71 18.30 9.93
N LEU A 150 -13.63 19.32 9.08
CA LEU A 150 -14.73 20.25 8.84
C LEU A 150 -15.57 19.77 7.65
N ARG A 151 -14.91 19.43 6.54
CA ARG A 151 -15.54 18.98 5.31
C ARG A 151 -14.72 17.86 4.67
N VAL A 152 -15.40 16.81 4.22
CA VAL A 152 -14.81 15.75 3.40
C VAL A 152 -14.83 16.22 1.95
N ASP A 153 -13.67 16.27 1.30
CA ASP A 153 -13.56 16.62 -0.11
C ASP A 153 -13.38 15.37 -0.98
N THR A 154 -12.57 14.39 -0.54
CA THR A 154 -12.41 13.11 -1.25
C THR A 154 -12.26 11.94 -0.30
N ILE A 155 -12.68 10.75 -0.75
CA ILE A 155 -12.49 9.46 -0.09
C ILE A 155 -11.80 8.54 -1.11
N ASN A 156 -10.59 8.05 -0.80
CA ASN A 156 -9.76 7.22 -1.69
C ASN A 156 -9.55 7.85 -3.10
N ASP A 157 -9.36 9.18 -3.11
CA ASP A 157 -9.26 10.06 -4.29
C ASP A 157 -10.51 10.13 -5.18
N GLN A 158 -11.66 9.66 -4.71
CA GLN A 158 -12.95 9.84 -5.37
C GLN A 158 -13.81 10.86 -4.60
N THR A 159 -14.82 11.40 -5.27
CA THR A 159 -15.80 12.26 -4.60
C THR A 159 -16.62 11.45 -3.59
N PRO A 160 -17.16 12.08 -2.51
CA PRO A 160 -17.92 11.34 -1.51
C PRO A 160 -19.17 10.64 -2.06
N ASP A 161 -19.76 11.18 -3.13
CA ASP A 161 -20.94 10.58 -3.76
C ASP A 161 -20.56 9.30 -4.53
N GLN A 162 -19.49 9.34 -5.33
CA GLN A 162 -18.95 8.15 -6.00
C GLN A 162 -18.51 7.08 -4.99
N ALA A 163 -17.88 7.51 -3.89
CA ALA A 163 -17.37 6.57 -2.90
C ALA A 163 -18.47 5.76 -2.19
N ARG A 164 -19.71 6.25 -2.15
CA ARG A 164 -20.87 5.53 -1.61
C ARG A 164 -21.39 4.42 -2.51
N GLU A 165 -21.07 4.47 -3.81
CA GLU A 165 -21.51 3.46 -4.78
C GLU A 165 -20.63 2.21 -4.77
N ARG A 166 -19.56 2.20 -3.95
CA ARG A 166 -18.63 1.06 -3.85
C ARG A 166 -19.33 -0.20 -3.35
N ILE A 167 -18.96 -1.33 -3.94
CA ILE A 167 -19.32 -2.65 -3.43
C ILE A 167 -18.31 -3.01 -2.34
N HIS A 168 -18.79 -3.52 -1.19
CA HIS A 168 -17.91 -3.94 -0.10
C HIS A 168 -17.00 -5.09 -0.52
N PHE A 169 -15.77 -5.09 -0.02
CA PHE A 169 -14.73 -6.06 -0.37
C PHE A 169 -15.19 -7.52 -0.19
N GLU A 170 -15.98 -7.78 0.85
CA GLU A 170 -16.51 -9.12 1.14
C GLU A 170 -17.55 -9.62 0.11
N ASN A 171 -18.19 -8.71 -0.61
CA ASN A 171 -19.21 -9.03 -1.62
C ASN A 171 -18.62 -9.15 -3.05
N LEU A 172 -17.34 -8.83 -3.22
CA LEU A 172 -16.66 -8.91 -4.50
C LEU A 172 -16.34 -10.37 -4.86
N THR A 173 -16.61 -10.77 -6.10
CA THR A 173 -16.38 -12.13 -6.59
C THR A 173 -14.88 -12.42 -6.74
N PRO A 174 -14.30 -13.37 -5.99
CA PRO A 174 -12.89 -13.72 -6.12
C PRO A 174 -12.61 -14.61 -7.32
N LEU A 175 -11.55 -14.31 -8.08
CA LEU A 175 -11.04 -15.11 -9.18
C LEU A 175 -9.58 -15.54 -8.93
N TYR A 176 -9.11 -16.49 -9.75
CA TYR A 176 -7.67 -16.71 -9.89
C TYR A 176 -7.02 -15.50 -10.58
N PRO A 177 -5.75 -15.21 -10.30
CA PRO A 177 -4.99 -14.25 -11.09
C PRO A 177 -4.93 -14.67 -12.56
N ASP A 178 -5.25 -13.74 -13.45
CA ASP A 178 -5.27 -13.90 -14.91
C ASP A 178 -4.46 -12.80 -15.65
N GLU A 179 -4.03 -11.77 -14.92
CA GLU A 179 -3.06 -10.78 -15.41
C GLU A 179 -1.73 -10.92 -14.68
N ARG A 180 -0.65 -11.16 -15.43
CA ARG A 180 0.70 -11.35 -14.90
C ARG A 180 1.38 -10.03 -14.56
N LEU A 181 2.00 -9.97 -13.39
CA LEU A 181 2.97 -8.95 -13.01
C LEU A 181 4.37 -9.42 -13.45
N VAL A 182 4.91 -8.82 -14.51
CA VAL A 182 6.24 -9.16 -15.02
C VAL A 182 7.31 -8.58 -14.08
N MET A 183 8.20 -9.42 -13.56
CA MET A 183 9.26 -9.01 -12.64
C MET A 183 10.57 -8.64 -13.38
N GLU A 184 10.81 -9.21 -14.55
CA GLU A 184 11.93 -8.90 -15.43
C GLU A 184 11.96 -7.40 -15.76
N THR A 185 13.12 -6.77 -15.58
CA THR A 185 13.31 -5.33 -15.82
C THR A 185 14.53 -5.07 -16.69
N ALA A 186 15.70 -5.52 -16.24
CA ALA A 186 16.95 -5.35 -16.94
C ALA A 186 17.75 -6.66 -16.99
N SER A 187 18.60 -6.82 -18.00
CA SER A 187 19.28 -8.08 -18.31
C SER A 187 20.15 -8.62 -17.16
N GLU A 188 20.73 -7.72 -16.37
CA GLU A 188 21.59 -7.98 -15.23
C GLU A 188 20.80 -8.31 -13.94
N LYS A 189 19.49 -8.03 -13.91
CA LYS A 189 18.61 -8.35 -12.78
C LYS A 189 18.17 -9.81 -12.85
N LEU A 190 19.15 -10.71 -12.71
CA LEU A 190 18.93 -12.16 -12.80
C LEU A 190 17.93 -12.66 -11.74
N SER A 191 17.85 -12.04 -10.57
CA SER A 191 16.88 -12.43 -9.53
C SER A 191 15.43 -12.37 -10.00
N THR A 192 15.04 -11.29 -10.68
CA THR A 192 13.66 -11.14 -11.14
C THR A 192 13.38 -11.98 -12.38
N ARG A 193 14.38 -12.12 -13.26
CA ARG A 193 14.33 -13.05 -14.40
C ARG A 193 14.11 -14.49 -13.96
N VAL A 194 14.85 -14.96 -12.96
CA VAL A 194 14.70 -16.32 -12.42
C VAL A 194 13.34 -16.49 -11.74
N LEU A 195 12.88 -15.48 -10.96
CA LEU A 195 11.56 -15.51 -10.35
C LEU A 195 10.46 -15.69 -11.40
N ASP A 196 10.52 -14.92 -12.49
CA ASP A 196 9.57 -14.99 -13.60
C ASP A 196 9.53 -16.32 -14.33
N LEU A 197 10.58 -17.14 -14.23
CA LEU A 197 10.63 -18.49 -14.81
C LEU A 197 10.21 -19.57 -13.80
N ALA A 198 10.41 -19.31 -12.50
CA ALA A 198 10.23 -20.29 -11.44
C ALA A 198 8.84 -20.24 -10.81
N ALA A 199 8.29 -19.04 -10.59
CA ALA A 199 7.03 -18.84 -9.89
C ALA A 199 6.40 -17.49 -10.30
N PRO A 200 5.65 -17.44 -11.42
CA PRO A 200 5.09 -16.18 -11.93
C PRO A 200 4.11 -15.58 -10.91
N ILE A 201 4.05 -14.25 -10.85
CA ILE A 201 3.16 -13.52 -9.94
C ILE A 201 2.06 -12.87 -10.78
N GLY A 202 0.80 -13.07 -10.39
CA GLY A 202 -0.34 -12.36 -10.98
C GLY A 202 -0.94 -11.28 -10.08
N LYS A 203 -1.81 -10.47 -10.65
CA LYS A 203 -2.71 -9.57 -9.94
C LYS A 203 -3.70 -10.37 -9.09
N GLY A 204 -3.65 -10.21 -7.77
CA GLY A 204 -4.43 -11.00 -6.82
C GLY A 204 -3.69 -12.21 -6.24
N GLN A 205 -2.38 -12.36 -6.49
CA GLN A 205 -1.60 -13.51 -5.99
C GLN A 205 -1.52 -13.54 -4.47
N ARG A 206 -1.59 -14.74 -3.89
CA ARG A 206 -1.24 -15.05 -2.48
C ARG A 206 0.08 -15.82 -2.46
N GLY A 207 1.19 -15.09 -2.48
CA GLY A 207 2.53 -15.66 -2.57
C GLY A 207 3.25 -15.75 -1.23
N LEU A 208 3.98 -16.84 -1.02
CA LEU A 208 4.90 -17.02 0.10
C LEU A 208 6.34 -17.13 -0.42
N ILE A 209 7.21 -16.25 0.07
CA ILE A 209 8.66 -16.41 -0.08
C ILE A 209 9.14 -17.22 1.12
N VAL A 210 9.35 -18.51 0.91
CA VAL A 210 9.72 -19.47 1.96
C VAL A 210 11.23 -19.44 2.11
N ALA A 211 11.72 -18.83 3.19
CA ALA A 211 13.13 -18.49 3.31
C ALA A 211 13.70 -18.88 4.68
N PRO A 212 14.75 -19.72 4.71
CA PRO A 212 15.61 -19.82 5.87
C PRO A 212 16.31 -18.48 6.17
N PRO A 213 16.75 -18.24 7.42
CA PRO A 213 17.57 -17.08 7.74
C PRO A 213 18.81 -16.99 6.83
N ARG A 214 19.21 -15.76 6.48
CA ARG A 214 20.43 -15.44 5.69
C ARG A 214 20.45 -15.95 4.23
N THR A 215 19.27 -16.21 3.63
CA THR A 215 19.17 -16.65 2.22
C THR A 215 18.89 -15.53 1.20
N GLY A 216 18.79 -14.28 1.66
CA GLY A 216 18.56 -13.11 0.79
C GLY A 216 17.08 -12.71 0.64
N LYS A 217 16.21 -13.05 1.61
CA LYS A 217 14.78 -12.67 1.61
C LYS A 217 14.55 -11.19 1.29
N THR A 218 15.29 -10.30 1.96
CA THR A 218 15.10 -8.85 1.86
C THR A 218 15.44 -8.35 0.47
N ILE A 219 16.51 -8.90 -0.13
CA ILE A 219 16.94 -8.55 -1.50
C ILE A 219 15.91 -9.01 -2.53
N ILE A 220 15.32 -10.20 -2.38
CA ILE A 220 14.25 -10.66 -3.26
C ILE A 220 13.02 -9.76 -3.13
N LEU A 221 12.61 -9.40 -1.90
CA LEU A 221 11.47 -8.52 -1.67
C LEU A 221 11.70 -7.12 -2.27
N GLN A 222 12.89 -6.54 -2.10
CA GLN A 222 13.30 -5.27 -2.73
C GLN A 222 13.28 -5.36 -4.26
N ASN A 223 13.75 -6.48 -4.83
CA ASN A 223 13.74 -6.68 -6.28
C ASN A 223 12.30 -6.76 -6.83
N ILE A 224 11.39 -7.45 -6.14
CA ILE A 224 9.95 -7.49 -6.49
C ILE A 224 9.36 -6.08 -6.43
N ALA A 225 9.60 -5.36 -5.33
CA ALA A 225 9.11 -3.99 -5.12
C ALA A 225 9.54 -3.04 -6.26
N ASN A 226 10.82 -3.09 -6.62
CA ASN A 226 11.39 -2.26 -7.69
C ASN A 226 10.89 -2.66 -9.07
N ALA A 227 10.69 -3.96 -9.32
CA ALA A 227 10.13 -4.44 -10.57
C ALA A 227 8.70 -3.95 -10.77
N ILE A 228 7.85 -4.08 -9.74
CA ILE A 228 6.47 -3.55 -9.75
C ILE A 228 6.48 -2.04 -9.97
N ALA A 229 7.31 -1.28 -9.24
CA ALA A 229 7.40 0.17 -9.40
C ALA A 229 7.91 0.60 -10.79
N THR A 230 8.60 -0.28 -11.51
CA THR A 230 9.12 -0.01 -12.86
C THR A 230 8.11 -0.38 -13.94
N ASN A 231 7.55 -1.59 -13.84
CA ASN A 231 6.72 -2.21 -14.89
C ASN A 231 5.22 -1.92 -14.72
N ASN A 232 4.77 -1.65 -13.49
CA ASN A 232 3.36 -1.52 -13.11
C ASN A 232 3.14 -0.28 -12.22
N LYS A 233 3.33 0.91 -12.80
CA LYS A 233 3.26 2.20 -12.06
C LYS A 233 1.86 2.55 -11.54
N GLU A 234 0.84 1.92 -12.11
CA GLU A 234 -0.56 2.04 -11.70
C GLU A 234 -0.86 1.34 -10.37
N ILE A 235 -0.03 0.35 -9.98
CA ILE A 235 -0.24 -0.45 -8.78
C ILE A 235 0.11 0.37 -7.54
N THR A 236 -0.78 0.33 -6.56
CA THR A 236 -0.46 0.87 -5.23
C THR A 236 0.41 -0.14 -4.48
N LEU A 237 1.70 0.16 -4.37
CA LEU A 237 2.67 -0.68 -3.67
C LEU A 237 2.78 -0.28 -2.20
N ILE A 238 2.49 -1.24 -1.32
CA ILE A 238 2.61 -1.12 0.13
C ILE A 238 3.65 -2.14 0.60
N VAL A 239 4.70 -1.68 1.30
CA VAL A 239 5.66 -2.56 1.97
C VAL A 239 5.39 -2.51 3.47
N LEU A 240 5.02 -3.65 4.05
CA LEU A 240 4.68 -3.79 5.46
C LEU A 240 5.78 -4.58 6.17
N LEU A 241 6.51 -3.90 7.06
CA LEU A 241 7.61 -4.48 7.83
C LEU A 241 7.18 -4.65 9.29
N ILE A 242 7.19 -5.89 9.78
CA ILE A 242 6.71 -6.27 11.11
C ILE A 242 7.83 -6.93 11.90
N ASP A 243 8.13 -6.38 13.07
CA ASP A 243 9.13 -6.90 14.02
C ASP A 243 10.50 -7.08 13.33
N GLU A 244 10.84 -6.11 12.48
CA GLU A 244 12.11 -6.04 11.77
C GLU A 244 13.04 -4.97 12.35
N ARG A 245 14.31 -5.03 11.96
CA ARG A 245 15.33 -4.12 12.49
C ARG A 245 15.21 -2.70 11.92
N PRO A 246 15.42 -1.63 12.73
CA PRO A 246 15.34 -0.24 12.26
C PRO A 246 16.23 0.07 11.05
N GLU A 247 17.42 -0.52 10.96
CA GLU A 247 18.33 -0.35 9.83
C GLU A 247 17.79 -0.98 8.54
N GLU A 248 17.10 -2.12 8.64
CA GLU A 248 16.47 -2.80 7.49
C GLU A 248 15.24 -2.01 7.00
N VAL A 249 14.49 -1.41 7.92
CA VAL A 249 13.39 -0.47 7.59
C VAL A 249 13.93 0.74 6.83
N THR A 250 15.01 1.34 7.32
CA THR A 250 15.60 2.53 6.68
C THR A 250 16.12 2.20 5.28
N ASP A 251 16.74 1.03 5.09
CA ASP A 251 17.20 0.57 3.78
C ASP A 251 16.04 0.40 2.79
N MET A 252 14.95 -0.25 3.23
CA MET A 252 13.74 -0.42 2.43
C MET A 252 13.11 0.92 2.01
N GLN A 253 13.03 1.88 2.94
CA GLN A 253 12.49 3.23 2.68
C GLN A 253 13.30 4.00 1.63
N ARG A 254 14.61 3.77 1.53
CA ARG A 254 15.50 4.46 0.58
C ARG A 254 15.47 3.82 -0.80
N ILE A 255 15.30 2.50 -0.86
CA ILE A 255 15.41 1.73 -2.10
C ILE A 255 14.05 1.67 -2.82
N VAL A 256 12.97 1.40 -2.09
CA VAL A 256 11.67 1.10 -2.67
C VAL A 256 10.86 2.36 -2.94
N LYS A 257 10.35 2.48 -4.16
CA LYS A 257 9.36 3.49 -4.54
C LYS A 257 7.95 2.96 -4.25
N GLY A 258 7.51 3.18 -3.02
CA GLY A 258 6.19 2.77 -2.56
C GLY A 258 5.92 3.27 -1.15
N GLU A 259 4.77 2.93 -0.60
CA GLU A 259 4.45 3.25 0.78
C GLU A 259 5.08 2.20 1.71
N VAL A 260 6.12 2.58 2.44
CA VAL A 260 6.78 1.70 3.41
C VAL A 260 6.23 1.99 4.80
N ILE A 261 5.51 1.02 5.36
CA ILE A 261 4.93 1.05 6.70
C ILE A 261 5.68 0.05 7.57
N SER A 262 6.11 0.47 8.75
CA SER A 262 6.88 -0.38 9.65
C SER A 262 6.42 -0.34 11.10
N SER A 263 6.60 -1.46 11.79
CA SER A 263 6.68 -1.56 13.24
C SER A 263 7.93 -2.36 13.59
N THR A 264 8.96 -1.72 14.16
CA THR A 264 10.23 -2.38 14.48
C THR A 264 10.08 -3.29 15.69
N PHE A 265 11.09 -4.13 15.97
CA PHE A 265 11.11 -5.03 17.12
C PHE A 265 11.07 -4.33 18.50
N ASP A 266 11.31 -3.01 18.54
CA ASP A 266 11.22 -2.21 19.76
C ASP A 266 9.75 -1.96 20.19
N GLU A 267 8.81 -2.19 19.28
CA GLU A 267 7.38 -1.94 19.49
C GLU A 267 6.67 -3.17 20.07
N PRO A 268 5.58 -2.99 20.83
CA PRO A 268 4.85 -4.12 21.43
C PRO A 268 4.03 -4.92 20.38
N PRO A 269 3.69 -6.19 20.66
CA PRO A 269 2.90 -7.03 19.74
C PRO A 269 1.56 -6.43 19.30
N GLU A 270 0.86 -5.71 20.19
CA GLU A 270 -0.40 -5.02 19.89
C GLU A 270 -0.21 -3.99 18.78
N ARG A 271 0.95 -3.34 18.76
CA ARG A 271 1.31 -2.36 17.75
C ARG A 271 1.54 -3.02 16.40
N HIS A 272 2.23 -4.16 16.35
CA HIS A 272 2.38 -4.93 15.11
C HIS A 272 1.02 -5.31 14.50
N VAL A 273 0.10 -5.80 15.34
CA VAL A 273 -1.26 -6.15 14.93
C VAL A 273 -2.01 -4.93 14.42
N GLN A 274 -1.97 -3.81 15.14
CA GLN A 274 -2.67 -2.57 14.76
C GLN A 274 -2.21 -2.06 13.39
N VAL A 275 -0.89 -2.00 13.13
CA VAL A 275 -0.33 -1.56 11.84
C VAL A 275 -0.81 -2.45 10.70
N ALA A 276 -0.69 -3.78 10.89
CA ALA A 276 -1.10 -4.73 9.88
C ALA A 276 -2.59 -4.60 9.57
N GLU A 277 -3.43 -4.44 10.59
CA GLU A 277 -4.87 -4.19 10.40
C GLU A 277 -5.16 -2.87 9.67
N MET A 278 -4.43 -1.79 9.95
CA MET A 278 -4.59 -0.53 9.21
C MET A 278 -4.18 -0.69 7.74
N ALA A 279 -3.04 -1.34 7.48
CA ALA A 279 -2.52 -1.55 6.13
C ALA A 279 -3.46 -2.42 5.28
N ILE A 280 -3.97 -3.53 5.82
CA ILE A 280 -4.89 -4.41 5.08
C ILE A 280 -6.24 -3.77 4.85
N GLU A 281 -6.79 -3.04 5.82
CA GLU A 281 -8.07 -2.37 5.64
C GLU A 281 -7.94 -1.25 4.60
N LYS A 282 -6.86 -0.47 4.61
CA LYS A 282 -6.57 0.49 3.54
C LYS A 282 -6.52 -0.17 2.17
N ALA A 283 -5.79 -1.28 2.04
CA ALA A 283 -5.69 -2.02 0.80
C ALA A 283 -7.07 -2.50 0.30
N ARG A 284 -7.90 -3.04 1.19
CA ARG A 284 -9.28 -3.43 0.85
C ARG A 284 -10.10 -2.25 0.34
N ARG A 285 -10.05 -1.10 1.02
CA ARG A 285 -10.76 0.11 0.57
C ARG A 285 -10.32 0.51 -0.84
N LEU A 286 -9.03 0.49 -1.14
CA LEU A 286 -8.53 0.81 -2.49
C LEU A 286 -9.03 -0.18 -3.55
N VAL A 287 -9.10 -1.48 -3.25
CA VAL A 287 -9.66 -2.50 -4.17
C VAL A 287 -11.15 -2.32 -4.40
N GLU A 288 -11.92 -1.92 -3.37
CA GLU A 288 -13.35 -1.57 -3.52
C GLU A 288 -13.57 -0.43 -4.53
N HIS A 289 -12.55 0.42 -4.77
CA HIS A 289 -12.55 1.47 -5.79
C HIS A 289 -11.88 1.05 -7.11
N GLY A 290 -11.70 -0.25 -7.34
CA GLY A 290 -11.18 -0.79 -8.60
C GLY A 290 -9.67 -0.68 -8.77
N ARG A 291 -8.89 -0.44 -7.70
CA ARG A 291 -7.43 -0.32 -7.79
C ARG A 291 -6.73 -1.66 -7.57
N ASP A 292 -5.61 -1.83 -8.26
CA ASP A 292 -4.65 -2.89 -7.99
C ASP A 292 -3.71 -2.49 -6.86
N VAL A 293 -3.62 -3.35 -5.84
CA VAL A 293 -2.81 -3.12 -4.64
C VAL A 293 -1.91 -4.32 -4.41
N VAL A 294 -0.62 -4.07 -4.18
CA VAL A 294 0.34 -5.09 -3.76
C VAL A 294 0.81 -4.78 -2.35
N ILE A 295 0.68 -5.74 -1.44
CA ILE A 295 1.33 -5.71 -0.11
C ILE A 295 2.53 -6.68 -0.12
N LEU A 296 3.71 -6.14 0.13
CA LEU A 296 4.92 -6.91 0.41
C LEU A 296 5.12 -6.98 1.93
N LEU A 297 4.90 -8.15 2.53
CA LEU A 297 4.94 -8.35 3.98
C LEU A 297 6.24 -9.06 4.41
N ASP A 298 7.03 -8.42 5.27
CA ASP A 298 8.18 -9.03 5.95
C ASP A 298 7.99 -8.93 7.48
N SER A 299 7.52 -9.96 8.19
CA SER A 299 7.15 -11.31 7.71
C SER A 299 5.80 -11.77 8.24
N ILE A 300 5.18 -12.72 7.55
CA ILE A 300 3.92 -13.33 8.01
C ILE A 300 4.12 -14.17 9.28
N THR A 301 5.31 -14.78 9.43
CA THR A 301 5.67 -15.56 10.62
C THR A 301 5.69 -14.67 11.87
N ARG A 302 6.35 -13.51 11.79
CA ARG A 302 6.40 -12.55 12.91
C ARG A 302 5.03 -11.96 13.21
N LEU A 303 4.24 -11.65 12.18
CA LEU A 303 2.87 -11.18 12.36
C LEU A 303 2.01 -12.24 13.09
N ALA A 304 2.10 -13.50 12.70
CA ALA A 304 1.37 -14.59 13.36
C ALA A 304 1.81 -14.78 14.82
N ARG A 305 3.10 -14.64 15.13
CA ARG A 305 3.59 -14.62 16.52
C ARG A 305 2.98 -13.49 17.33
N ALA A 306 2.92 -12.27 16.78
CA ALA A 306 2.30 -11.12 17.44
C ALA A 306 0.82 -11.38 17.73
N TYR A 307 0.06 -11.91 16.77
CA TYR A 307 -1.34 -12.31 17.00
C TYR A 307 -1.46 -13.37 18.09
N ASN A 308 -0.57 -14.37 18.13
CA ASN A 308 -0.59 -15.39 19.18
C ASN A 308 -0.35 -14.81 20.59
N THR A 309 0.51 -13.80 20.70
CA THR A 309 0.79 -13.14 21.98
C THR A 309 -0.38 -12.26 22.45
N VAL A 310 -1.05 -11.56 21.53
CA VAL A 310 -2.15 -10.64 21.85
C VAL A 310 -3.48 -11.37 22.07
N GLN A 311 -3.64 -12.56 21.50
CA GLN A 311 -4.89 -13.31 21.57
C GLN A 311 -5.17 -13.76 23.02
N PRO A 312 -6.37 -13.49 23.57
CA PRO A 312 -6.79 -14.05 24.85
C PRO A 312 -6.79 -15.57 24.80
N HIS A 313 -6.25 -16.22 25.84
CA HIS A 313 -6.14 -17.67 25.90
C HIS A 313 -7.50 -18.37 25.74
N SER A 314 -7.60 -19.27 24.78
CA SER A 314 -8.79 -20.08 24.52
C SER A 314 -8.91 -21.31 25.44
N GLY A 315 -7.87 -21.60 26.23
CA GLY A 315 -7.72 -22.82 27.01
C GLY A 315 -7.27 -24.04 26.20
N LYS A 316 -7.05 -23.90 24.88
CA LYS A 316 -6.55 -24.96 23.99
C LYS A 316 -5.28 -24.51 23.29
N ILE A 317 -4.15 -25.13 23.64
CA ILE A 317 -2.85 -24.86 23.04
C ILE A 317 -2.51 -26.01 22.09
N LEU A 318 -2.26 -25.68 20.83
CA LEU A 318 -1.83 -26.59 19.78
C LEU A 318 -0.31 -26.82 19.85
N THR A 319 0.17 -27.77 19.05
CA THR A 319 1.60 -28.03 18.88
C THR A 319 2.36 -26.74 18.55
N GLY A 320 3.53 -26.57 19.16
CA GLY A 320 4.35 -25.37 18.97
C GLY A 320 3.96 -24.18 19.85
N GLY A 321 3.03 -24.35 20.80
CA GLY A 321 2.67 -23.28 21.75
C GLY A 321 1.71 -22.23 21.16
N ILE A 322 0.96 -22.62 20.14
CA ILE A 322 0.04 -21.75 19.42
C ILE A 322 -1.36 -21.94 19.99
N ASP A 323 -2.03 -20.84 20.34
CA ASP A 323 -3.44 -20.91 20.75
C ASP A 323 -4.31 -21.32 19.56
N ALA A 324 -5.33 -22.16 19.79
CA ALA A 324 -6.20 -22.68 18.74
C ALA A 324 -6.87 -21.57 17.88
N ASN A 325 -7.09 -20.38 18.44
CA ASN A 325 -7.69 -19.25 17.74
C ASN A 325 -6.68 -18.23 17.20
N ALA A 326 -5.39 -18.35 17.56
CA ALA A 326 -4.37 -17.35 17.22
C ALA A 326 -4.16 -17.19 15.71
N LEU A 327 -4.26 -18.27 14.93
CA LEU A 327 -3.98 -18.24 13.49
C LEU A 327 -5.17 -17.78 12.64
N HIS A 328 -6.37 -17.62 13.22
CA HIS A 328 -7.56 -17.23 12.47
C HIS A 328 -7.41 -15.83 11.83
N LYS A 329 -6.99 -14.82 12.59
CA LYS A 329 -6.79 -13.46 12.09
C LYS A 329 -5.65 -13.36 11.06
N PRO A 330 -4.45 -13.91 11.32
CA PRO A 330 -3.38 -13.97 10.32
C PRO A 330 -3.81 -14.67 9.01
N LYS A 331 -4.54 -15.79 9.09
CA LYS A 331 -5.07 -16.48 7.89
C LYS A 331 -6.05 -15.61 7.12
N ARG A 332 -6.92 -14.87 7.80
CA ARG A 332 -7.82 -13.90 7.16
C ARG A 332 -7.07 -12.72 6.53
N PHE A 333 -5.97 -12.27 7.14
CA PHE A 333 -5.09 -11.25 6.55
C PHE A 333 -4.52 -11.75 5.22
N PHE A 334 -3.88 -12.92 5.21
CA PHE A 334 -3.23 -13.46 4.01
C PHE A 334 -4.24 -13.92 2.95
N GLY A 335 -5.35 -14.53 3.38
CA GLY A 335 -6.47 -14.92 2.53
C GLY A 335 -7.30 -13.76 2.00
N ALA A 336 -7.01 -12.52 2.41
CA ALA A 336 -7.63 -11.35 1.80
C ALA A 336 -7.17 -11.19 0.34
N ALA A 337 -5.93 -11.56 0.00
CA ALA A 337 -5.42 -11.43 -1.36
C ALA A 337 -6.20 -12.30 -2.35
N ARG A 338 -6.64 -11.68 -3.44
CA ARG A 338 -7.51 -12.24 -4.47
C ARG A 338 -7.58 -11.30 -5.67
N ASN A 339 -7.79 -11.88 -6.84
CA ASN A 339 -8.23 -11.13 -8.02
C ASN A 339 -9.74 -10.92 -7.93
N ILE A 340 -10.27 -9.81 -8.44
CA ILE A 340 -11.71 -9.50 -8.38
C ILE A 340 -12.28 -9.38 -9.80
N GLU A 341 -13.39 -10.06 -10.03
CA GLU A 341 -14.17 -9.90 -11.26
C GLU A 341 -14.64 -8.45 -11.44
N GLN A 342 -14.29 -7.82 -12.58
CA GLN A 342 -14.69 -6.43 -12.91
C GLN A 342 -14.24 -5.38 -11.88
N GLY A 343 -13.19 -5.67 -11.10
CA GLY A 343 -12.64 -4.78 -10.09
C GLY A 343 -11.11 -4.67 -10.17
N GLY A 344 -10.51 -4.19 -9.09
CA GLY A 344 -9.06 -4.24 -8.91
C GLY A 344 -8.62 -5.54 -8.25
N SER A 345 -7.35 -5.67 -7.92
CA SER A 345 -6.82 -6.85 -7.26
C SER A 345 -6.09 -6.54 -5.96
N LEU A 346 -6.12 -7.49 -5.01
CA LEU A 346 -5.24 -7.46 -3.84
C LEU A 346 -4.21 -8.58 -3.95
N THR A 347 -2.96 -8.23 -4.21
CA THR A 347 -1.82 -9.14 -4.19
C THR A 347 -1.12 -9.04 -2.84
N ILE A 348 -0.82 -10.17 -2.20
CA ILE A 348 0.00 -10.22 -0.98
C ILE A 348 1.15 -11.20 -1.24
N ILE A 349 2.37 -10.70 -1.19
CA ILE A 349 3.59 -11.52 -1.20
C ILE A 349 4.23 -11.37 0.18
N ALA A 350 4.26 -12.46 0.94
CA ALA A 350 4.78 -12.44 2.30
C ALA A 350 5.99 -13.37 2.45
N THR A 351 6.98 -12.95 3.25
CA THR A 351 8.07 -13.84 3.65
C THR A 351 7.60 -14.76 4.77
N ALA A 352 7.96 -16.04 4.69
CA ALA A 352 7.74 -17.03 5.74
C ALA A 352 9.08 -17.65 6.14
N LEU A 353 9.38 -17.60 7.44
CA LEU A 353 10.62 -18.13 7.99
C LEU A 353 10.48 -19.64 8.22
N ILE A 354 11.45 -20.40 7.70
CA ILE A 354 11.60 -21.84 7.94
C ILE A 354 12.99 -22.14 8.49
N GLU A 355 13.21 -23.35 9.00
CA GLU A 355 14.51 -23.79 9.53
C GLU A 355 15.08 -22.86 10.62
N THR A 356 14.20 -22.30 11.45
CA THR A 356 14.58 -21.42 12.58
C THR A 356 14.90 -22.22 13.85
N GLY A 357 14.61 -23.52 13.86
CA GLY A 357 14.66 -24.37 15.05
C GLY A 357 13.44 -24.23 15.97
N SER A 358 12.44 -23.41 15.60
CA SER A 358 11.21 -23.23 16.34
C SER A 358 10.07 -24.08 15.75
N ARG A 359 9.53 -25.01 16.56
CA ARG A 359 8.31 -25.76 16.19
C ARG A 359 7.11 -24.85 15.94
N MET A 360 7.05 -23.69 16.60
CA MET A 360 6.00 -22.70 16.37
C MET A 360 6.03 -22.21 14.91
N ASP A 361 7.22 -21.91 14.38
CA ASP A 361 7.35 -21.39 13.02
C ASP A 361 7.02 -22.46 11.98
N GLU A 362 7.39 -23.71 12.24
CA GLU A 362 7.03 -24.85 11.39
C GLU A 362 5.51 -25.00 11.26
N VAL A 363 4.77 -24.95 12.38
CA VAL A 363 3.31 -25.03 12.39
C VAL A 363 2.68 -23.82 11.70
N ILE A 364 3.21 -22.61 11.96
CA ILE A 364 2.76 -21.38 11.28
C ILE A 364 2.93 -21.52 9.76
N PHE A 365 4.10 -21.99 9.31
CA PHE A 365 4.39 -22.15 7.89
C PHE A 365 3.40 -23.11 7.21
N GLU A 366 3.18 -24.30 7.79
CA GLU A 366 2.26 -25.30 7.22
C GLU A 366 0.82 -24.77 7.07
N GLU A 367 0.34 -24.00 8.05
CA GLU A 367 -0.99 -23.37 8.00
C GLU A 367 -1.14 -22.34 6.87
N PHE A 368 -0.08 -21.56 6.60
CA PHE A 368 -0.09 -20.58 5.52
C PHE A 368 0.17 -21.19 4.15
N LYS A 369 0.96 -22.26 4.08
CA LYS A 369 1.20 -23.02 2.85
C LYS A 369 -0.10 -23.51 2.23
N GLY A 370 -1.03 -24.02 3.04
CA GLY A 370 -2.36 -24.41 2.59
C GLY A 370 -3.25 -23.25 2.10
N THR A 371 -2.97 -22.03 2.53
CA THR A 371 -3.75 -20.82 2.20
C THR A 371 -3.23 -20.11 0.93
N GLY A 372 -1.93 -20.20 0.68
CA GLY A 372 -1.24 -19.60 -0.46
C GLY A 372 -1.53 -20.30 -1.79
N ASN A 373 -1.22 -19.62 -2.89
CA ASN A 373 -1.28 -20.17 -4.24
C ASN A 373 0.00 -19.93 -5.07
N MET A 374 1.05 -19.38 -4.45
CA MET A 374 2.40 -19.29 -5.01
C MET A 374 3.42 -19.51 -3.89
N GLU A 375 4.46 -20.29 -4.17
CA GLU A 375 5.59 -20.54 -3.27
C GLU A 375 6.89 -20.24 -4.02
N LEU A 376 7.71 -19.35 -3.47
CA LEU A 376 9.08 -19.09 -3.91
C LEU A 376 10.03 -19.54 -2.80
N VAL A 377 10.65 -20.70 -2.98
CA VAL A 377 11.47 -21.33 -1.96
C VAL A 377 12.91 -20.91 -2.11
N LEU A 378 13.53 -20.41 -1.04
CA LEU A 378 14.95 -20.09 -0.98
C LEU A 378 15.74 -21.23 -0.31
N ASP A 379 16.84 -21.65 -0.91
CA ASP A 379 17.67 -22.77 -0.45
C ASP A 379 18.97 -22.27 0.21
N ARG A 380 19.17 -22.65 1.47
CA ARG A 380 20.39 -22.33 2.24
C ARG A 380 21.67 -22.84 1.55
N ARG A 381 21.61 -23.98 0.85
CA ARG A 381 22.77 -24.55 0.14
C ARG A 381 23.29 -23.63 -0.97
N LEU A 382 22.41 -22.87 -1.61
CA LEU A 382 22.79 -21.87 -2.62
C LEU A 382 23.45 -20.67 -1.95
N ALA A 383 22.83 -20.15 -0.88
CA ALA A 383 23.32 -19.01 -0.14
C ALA A 383 24.70 -19.26 0.51
N ASP A 384 24.91 -20.44 1.10
CA ASP A 384 26.20 -20.84 1.71
C ASP A 384 27.34 -20.89 0.68
N ARG A 385 27.02 -21.19 -0.58
CA ARG A 385 27.95 -21.16 -1.72
C ARG A 385 28.02 -19.79 -2.41
N ARG A 386 27.34 -18.77 -1.88
CA ARG A 386 27.23 -17.42 -2.45
C ARG A 386 26.64 -17.40 -3.86
N LEU A 387 25.77 -18.35 -4.18
CA LEU A 387 25.04 -18.40 -5.45
C LEU A 387 23.70 -17.69 -5.28
N TYR A 388 23.54 -16.55 -5.95
CA TYR A 388 22.33 -15.73 -5.90
C TYR A 388 21.73 -15.52 -7.30
N PRO A 389 20.39 -15.48 -7.44
CA PRO A 389 19.38 -15.66 -6.40
C PRO A 389 19.37 -17.08 -5.82
N ALA A 390 19.13 -17.21 -4.52
CA ALA A 390 19.13 -18.50 -3.83
C ALA A 390 17.79 -19.26 -3.99
N ILE A 391 17.17 -19.21 -5.18
CA ILE A 391 15.85 -19.79 -5.45
C ILE A 391 15.99 -21.28 -5.80
N ASP A 392 15.20 -22.13 -5.15
CA ASP A 392 15.03 -23.53 -5.55
C ASP A 392 14.00 -23.62 -6.68
N LEU A 393 14.47 -23.85 -7.90
CA LEU A 393 13.63 -23.91 -9.11
C LEU A 393 12.60 -25.05 -9.08
N ILE A 394 12.91 -26.15 -8.39
CA ILE A 394 12.09 -27.36 -8.38
C ILE A 394 10.96 -27.19 -7.36
N LYS A 395 11.27 -26.65 -6.19
CA LYS A 395 10.29 -26.44 -5.12
C LYS A 395 9.42 -25.19 -5.31
N SER A 396 9.85 -24.25 -6.15
CA SER A 396 9.09 -23.03 -6.42
C SER A 396 8.05 -23.24 -7.52
N GLY A 397 6.89 -22.60 -7.38
CA GLY A 397 5.83 -22.66 -8.37
C GLY A 397 4.59 -21.85 -8.01
N THR A 398 3.74 -21.65 -9.01
CA THR A 398 2.47 -20.95 -8.88
C THR A 398 1.34 -21.88 -9.32
N ARG A 399 0.28 -21.98 -8.51
CA ARG A 399 -0.94 -22.71 -8.90
C ARG A 399 -1.63 -21.95 -10.03
N LYS A 400 -2.19 -22.67 -11.00
CA LYS A 400 -2.88 -22.09 -12.16
C LYS A 400 -1.98 -21.19 -13.01
N GLU A 401 -0.69 -21.52 -13.12
CA GLU A 401 0.29 -20.74 -13.91
C GLU A 401 -0.05 -20.70 -15.42
N GLU A 402 -0.89 -21.61 -15.91
CA GLU A 402 -1.43 -21.58 -17.27
C GLU A 402 -2.28 -20.34 -17.58
N LEU A 403 -2.76 -19.63 -16.55
CA LEU A 403 -3.49 -18.37 -16.69
C LEU A 403 -2.56 -17.15 -16.76
N LEU A 404 -1.28 -17.31 -16.42
CA LEU A 404 -0.31 -16.20 -16.31
C LEU A 404 0.75 -16.24 -17.41
N TYR A 405 1.11 -17.42 -17.88
CA TYR A 405 2.01 -17.59 -19.00
C TYR A 405 1.26 -17.58 -20.33
N HIS A 406 1.89 -17.05 -21.36
CA HIS A 406 1.41 -17.30 -22.72
C HIS A 406 1.54 -18.80 -23.04
N PRO A 407 0.62 -19.44 -23.81
CA PRO A 407 0.69 -20.88 -24.08
C PRO A 407 2.04 -21.37 -24.63
N SER A 408 2.64 -20.62 -25.56
CA SER A 408 3.97 -20.94 -26.11
C SER A 408 5.12 -20.74 -25.11
N GLU A 409 4.94 -19.84 -24.14
CA GLU A 409 5.91 -19.65 -23.05
C GLU A 409 5.83 -20.83 -22.08
N LEU A 410 4.60 -21.24 -21.72
CA LEU A 410 4.33 -22.33 -20.79
C LEU A 410 4.98 -23.65 -21.24
N GLU A 411 4.89 -23.99 -22.52
CA GLU A 411 5.56 -25.17 -23.08
C GLU A 411 7.08 -25.14 -22.82
N LYS A 412 7.72 -23.99 -23.04
CA LYS A 412 9.16 -23.81 -22.78
C LYS A 412 9.49 -23.83 -21.29
N ILE A 413 8.61 -23.29 -20.43
CA ILE A 413 8.74 -23.40 -18.97
C ILE A 413 8.71 -24.87 -18.52
N TYR A 414 7.86 -25.70 -19.10
CA TYR A 414 7.81 -27.13 -18.79
C TYR A 414 9.05 -27.88 -19.26
N LEU A 415 9.56 -27.59 -20.46
CA LEU A 415 10.84 -28.13 -20.91
C LEU A 415 11.99 -27.71 -19.97
N LEU A 416 11.99 -26.47 -19.49
CA LEU A 416 12.98 -25.98 -18.52
C LEU A 416 12.89 -26.78 -17.22
N ARG A 417 11.68 -26.96 -16.68
CA ARG A 417 11.45 -27.74 -15.46
C ARG A 417 11.92 -29.19 -15.62
N GLN A 418 11.61 -29.83 -16.74
CA GLN A 418 12.07 -31.19 -17.04
C GLN A 418 13.60 -31.27 -17.12
N ALA A 419 14.25 -30.31 -17.79
CA ALA A 419 15.69 -30.29 -17.95
C ALA A 419 16.47 -30.12 -16.62
N VAL A 420 15.84 -29.54 -15.60
CA VAL A 420 16.46 -29.35 -14.27
C VAL A 420 15.95 -30.30 -13.20
N ALA A 421 14.99 -31.18 -13.50
CA ALA A 421 14.29 -32.00 -12.50
C ALA A 421 15.23 -32.94 -11.73
N ASP A 422 16.20 -33.55 -12.42
CA ASP A 422 17.16 -34.49 -11.83
C ASP A 422 18.44 -33.81 -11.29
N LEU A 423 18.54 -32.49 -11.42
CA LEU A 423 19.70 -31.73 -10.95
C LEU A 423 19.56 -31.37 -9.47
N THR A 424 20.71 -31.22 -8.81
CA THR A 424 20.71 -30.56 -7.50
C THR A 424 20.35 -29.08 -7.66
N SER A 425 19.83 -28.45 -6.61
CA SER A 425 19.48 -27.01 -6.64
C SER A 425 20.67 -26.12 -7.06
N VAL A 426 21.89 -26.51 -6.67
CA VAL A 426 23.14 -25.81 -7.02
C VAL A 426 23.46 -25.96 -8.50
N ASP A 427 23.37 -27.16 -9.05
CA ASP A 427 23.66 -27.41 -10.46
C ASP A 427 22.60 -26.78 -11.38
N ALA A 428 21.32 -26.90 -11.01
CA ALA A 428 20.21 -26.27 -11.71
C ALA A 428 20.37 -24.75 -11.79
N MET A 429 20.69 -24.09 -10.67
CA MET A 429 20.89 -22.65 -10.63
C MET A 429 22.12 -22.21 -11.44
N ASN A 430 23.25 -22.94 -11.34
CA ASN A 430 24.44 -22.64 -12.14
C ASN A 430 24.17 -22.77 -13.65
N LEU A 431 23.46 -23.83 -14.05
CA LEU A 431 23.06 -24.04 -15.44
C LEU A 431 22.18 -22.89 -15.94
N LEU A 432 21.14 -22.55 -15.19
CA LEU A 432 20.20 -21.49 -15.55
C LEU A 432 20.91 -20.14 -15.65
N LEU A 433 21.69 -19.74 -14.63
CA LEU A 433 22.43 -18.47 -14.65
C LEU A 433 23.47 -18.42 -15.78
N GLY A 434 24.11 -19.55 -16.08
CA GLY A 434 25.04 -19.66 -17.21
C GLY A 434 24.38 -19.44 -18.58
N ARG A 435 23.09 -19.76 -18.71
CA ARG A 435 22.28 -19.50 -19.92
C ARG A 435 21.68 -18.10 -19.93
N LEU A 436 21.11 -17.64 -18.81
CA LEU A 436 20.51 -16.30 -18.71
C LEU A 436 21.54 -15.18 -18.95
N LYS A 437 22.80 -15.35 -18.51
CA LYS A 437 23.88 -14.38 -18.76
C LYS A 437 24.23 -14.21 -20.25
N LYS A 438 23.83 -15.15 -21.11
CA LYS A 438 24.08 -15.10 -22.56
C LYS A 438 22.95 -14.41 -23.33
N THR A 439 21.86 -14.05 -22.66
CA THR A 439 20.66 -13.47 -23.26
C THR A 439 20.26 -12.22 -22.50
N LYS A 440 19.60 -11.29 -23.18
CA LYS A 440 19.16 -10.03 -22.56
C LYS A 440 17.80 -10.15 -21.89
N GLN A 441 16.94 -11.04 -22.39
CA GLN A 441 15.55 -11.20 -21.94
C GLN A 441 15.18 -12.67 -21.75
N ASN A 442 14.18 -12.96 -20.92
CA ASN A 442 13.68 -14.32 -20.71
C ASN A 442 13.08 -14.91 -21.99
N VAL A 443 12.40 -14.11 -22.80
CA VAL A 443 11.85 -14.55 -24.09
C VAL A 443 12.96 -15.06 -25.02
N GLU A 444 14.08 -14.33 -25.12
CA GLU A 444 15.24 -14.75 -25.92
C GLU A 444 15.83 -16.07 -25.41
N PHE A 445 15.93 -16.22 -24.09
CA PHE A 445 16.37 -17.46 -23.46
C PHE A 445 15.45 -18.64 -23.79
N LEU A 446 14.13 -18.49 -23.60
CA LEU A 446 13.17 -19.57 -23.85
C LEU A 446 13.11 -19.97 -25.33
N LEU A 447 13.22 -19.01 -26.25
CA LEU A 447 13.30 -19.30 -27.69
C LEU A 447 14.60 -20.00 -28.09
N SER A 448 15.69 -19.82 -27.34
CA SER A 448 16.96 -20.53 -27.58
C SER A 448 16.93 -22.01 -27.17
N MET A 449 15.93 -22.41 -26.39
CA MET A 449 15.73 -23.81 -25.99
C MET A 449 15.17 -24.59 -27.18
N LYS A 450 15.99 -25.50 -27.70
CA LYS A 450 15.57 -26.49 -28.69
C LYS A 450 14.55 -27.44 -28.07
N ASP A 451 13.60 -27.89 -28.90
CA ASP A 451 12.58 -28.87 -28.51
C ASP A 451 13.18 -30.23 -28.11
#